data_AF-A0AAV0VU43-F1
#
_entry.id   AF-A0AAV0VU43-F1
#
_cell.length_a   1.000
_cell.length_b   1.000
_cell.length_c   1.000
_cell.angle_alpha   90.00
_cell.angle_beta   90.00
_cell.angle_gamma   90.00
#
_symmetry.space_group_name_H-M   'P 1'
#
loop_
_entity.id
_entity.type
_entity.pdbx_description
1 polymer ?
#
loop_
_entity_poly.entity_id
_entity_poly.type
_entity_poly.pdbx_seq_one_letter_code
_entity_poly.pdbx_strand_id
1 'polypeptide(L)'
;MRHIKSQGSNKINGYCPASVNVILSECTKQCTVTFIDTHVGHLNDLGNLPLDKVTRDIIASKISEQIPFEHILDEIRDNISNNVLERTHLLTKKDLYNIEASYNLNNESVKNDALSVESWVQTVRSDEFSLVYYKPQVNIDPLFPNLKKEDFVLIIMNNYQKSMLEKIGNDVICIDDTYAMNSYNLNLTTVLILDDMREGFACAFVISNRVDEGVLKIFIFSD
;
A
#
# COMPACT_ATOMS: atom_id res chain seq x y z
N MET A 1 4.09 29.76 7.52
CA MET A 1 5.56 29.64 7.67
C MET A 1 6.03 28.60 6.68
N ARG A 2 7.01 28.89 5.79
CA ARG A 2 7.47 27.92 4.79
C ARG A 2 8.42 26.93 5.46
N HIS A 3 8.05 25.65 5.50
CA HIS A 3 8.95 24.61 5.96
C HIS A 3 10.19 24.54 5.05
N ILE A 4 11.36 24.67 5.65
CA ILE A 4 12.64 24.47 4.97
C ILE A 4 12.76 22.97 4.65
N LYS A 5 13.16 22.65 3.42
CA LYS A 5 13.42 21.25 3.03
C LYS A 5 14.55 20.70 3.88
N SER A 6 14.36 19.50 4.45
CA SER A 6 15.36 18.85 5.29
C SER A 6 16.71 18.61 4.58
N GLN A 7 16.69 18.35 3.27
CA GLN A 7 17.90 18.19 2.44
C GLN A 7 18.43 19.50 1.82
N GLY A 8 17.79 20.64 2.08
CA GLY A 8 18.22 21.91 1.51
C GLY A 8 17.90 22.05 0.01
N SER A 9 18.85 22.59 -0.76
CA SER A 9 18.68 23.00 -2.16
C SER A 9 19.84 22.49 -3.02
N ASN A 10 19.53 21.96 -4.20
CA ASN A 10 20.53 21.55 -5.20
C ASN A 10 21.25 22.74 -5.88
N LYS A 11 20.82 23.98 -5.60
CA LYS A 11 21.48 25.17 -6.13
C LYS A 11 22.76 25.44 -5.34
N ILE A 12 23.90 25.38 -6.04
CA ILE A 12 25.13 25.98 -5.57
C ILE A 12 24.98 27.50 -5.75
N ASN A 13 25.12 28.26 -4.66
CA ASN A 13 25.07 29.73 -4.73
C ASN A 13 26.41 30.28 -5.24
N GLY A 14 26.88 29.75 -6.39
CA GLY A 14 28.22 29.96 -6.94
C GLY A 14 28.38 29.23 -8.28
N TYR A 15 29.61 29.26 -8.82
CA TYR A 15 29.95 28.59 -10.08
C TYR A 15 30.86 27.39 -9.81
N CYS A 16 30.54 26.25 -10.45
CA CYS A 16 31.40 25.07 -10.48
C CYS A 16 32.00 24.93 -11.88
N PRO A 17 33.33 24.70 -12.03
CA PRO A 17 33.96 24.49 -13.32
C PRO A 17 33.75 23.09 -13.91
N ALA A 18 33.24 22.14 -13.13
CA ALA A 18 32.98 20.77 -13.58
C ALA A 18 31.99 20.78 -14.76
N SER A 19 32.37 20.13 -15.86
CA SER A 19 31.59 20.14 -17.09
C SER A 19 31.94 18.98 -18.02
N VAL A 20 30.98 18.60 -18.86
CA VAL A 20 31.16 17.67 -19.97
C VAL A 20 30.78 18.42 -21.24
N ASN A 21 31.74 18.60 -22.15
CA ASN A 21 31.51 19.18 -23.46
C ASN A 21 31.70 18.11 -24.53
N VAL A 22 30.68 17.88 -25.34
CA VAL A 22 30.69 16.89 -26.42
C VAL A 22 30.60 17.61 -27.76
N ILE A 23 31.56 17.35 -28.63
CA ILE A 23 31.60 17.89 -30.00
C ILE A 23 31.48 16.71 -30.95
N LEU A 24 30.40 16.69 -31.73
CA LEU A 24 30.18 15.71 -32.79
C LEU A 24 30.60 16.30 -34.14
N SER A 25 31.57 15.69 -34.80
CA SER A 25 31.94 16.08 -36.16
C SER A 25 31.07 15.33 -37.16
N GLU A 26 30.17 16.03 -37.84
CA GLU A 26 29.25 15.41 -38.81
C GLU A 26 29.98 14.81 -40.02
N CYS A 27 31.12 15.40 -40.39
CA CYS A 27 31.92 15.02 -41.56
C CYS A 27 32.76 13.76 -41.32
N THR A 28 33.34 13.63 -40.12
CA THR A 28 34.23 12.50 -39.76
C THR A 28 33.50 11.42 -38.95
N LYS A 29 32.27 11.70 -38.52
CA LYS A 29 31.51 10.89 -37.55
C LYS A 29 32.25 10.67 -36.23
N GLN A 30 33.27 11.49 -35.93
CA GLN A 30 34.04 11.40 -34.71
C GLN A 30 33.37 12.19 -33.58
N CYS A 31 33.40 11.61 -32.37
CA CYS A 31 32.93 12.25 -31.15
C CYS A 31 34.14 12.64 -30.30
N THR A 32 34.28 13.92 -29.99
CA THR A 32 35.31 14.45 -29.08
C THR A 32 34.64 14.89 -27.79
N VAL A 33 35.10 14.34 -26.66
CA VAL A 33 34.56 14.66 -25.34
C VAL A 33 35.65 15.33 -24.51
N THR A 34 35.36 16.53 -24.01
CA THR A 34 36.19 17.22 -23.01
C THR A 34 35.47 17.13 -21.66
N PHE A 35 36.10 16.47 -20.71
CA PHE A 35 35.55 16.26 -19.36
C PHE A 35 36.43 16.96 -18.32
N ILE A 36 35.79 17.77 -17.46
CA ILE A 36 36.40 18.38 -16.28
C ILE A 36 35.67 17.80 -15.06
N ASP A 37 36.34 16.90 -14.34
CA ASP A 37 35.79 16.20 -13.17
C ASP A 37 35.85 17.03 -11.87
N THR A 38 36.64 18.10 -11.88
CA THR A 38 37.00 18.82 -10.67
C THR A 38 35.88 19.77 -10.26
N HIS A 39 35.25 19.48 -9.13
CA HIS A 39 34.26 20.34 -8.50
C HIS A 39 34.93 21.35 -7.56
N VAL A 40 34.53 22.62 -7.63
CA VAL A 40 35.03 23.69 -6.75
C VAL A 40 33.86 24.37 -6.06
N GLY A 41 33.96 24.57 -4.74
CA GLY A 41 32.97 25.30 -3.96
C GLY A 41 31.75 24.49 -3.52
N HIS A 42 31.68 23.18 -3.81
CA HIS A 42 30.64 22.29 -3.30
C HIS A 42 31.11 20.84 -3.23
N LEU A 43 30.39 20.01 -2.45
CA LEU A 43 30.56 18.57 -2.41
C LEU A 43 29.67 17.90 -3.45
N ASN A 44 30.09 16.75 -3.95
CA ASN A 44 29.26 15.88 -4.78
C ASN A 44 28.41 14.99 -3.85
N ASP A 45 27.33 15.56 -3.31
CA ASP A 45 26.44 14.86 -2.39
C ASP A 45 25.56 13.85 -3.17
N LEU A 46 25.80 12.57 -2.90
CA LEU A 46 25.06 11.45 -3.47
C LEU A 46 23.55 11.63 -3.33
N GLY A 47 23.03 12.20 -2.24
CA GLY A 47 21.59 12.36 -2.03
C GLY A 47 20.93 13.35 -3.00
N ASN A 48 21.69 14.30 -3.53
CA ASN A 48 21.21 15.33 -4.44
C ASN A 48 21.31 14.93 -5.92
N LEU A 49 21.94 13.79 -6.21
CA LEU A 49 21.98 13.24 -7.55
C LEU A 49 20.60 12.72 -8.00
N PRO A 50 20.24 12.87 -9.28
CA PRO A 50 19.05 12.23 -9.81
C PRO A 50 19.23 10.72 -9.85
N LEU A 51 18.13 9.98 -9.73
CA LEU A 51 18.09 8.56 -10.04
C LEU A 51 18.12 8.37 -11.55
N ASP A 52 18.82 7.33 -12.00
CA ASP A 52 18.82 6.94 -13.40
C ASP A 52 17.44 6.42 -13.82
N LYS A 53 17.18 6.46 -15.14
CA LYS A 53 15.89 6.08 -15.68
C LYS A 53 15.57 4.59 -15.47
N VAL A 54 16.57 3.71 -15.59
CA VAL A 54 16.39 2.27 -15.49
C VAL A 54 15.95 1.89 -14.09
N THR A 55 16.60 2.43 -13.06
CA THR A 55 16.21 2.22 -11.67
C THR A 55 14.81 2.76 -11.39
N ARG A 56 14.46 3.94 -11.93
CA ARG A 56 13.10 4.48 -11.80
C ARG A 56 12.06 3.57 -12.45
N ASP A 57 12.35 2.99 -13.61
CA ASP A 57 11.45 2.05 -14.31
C ASP A 57 11.26 0.75 -13.48
N ILE A 58 12.32 0.20 -12.89
CA ILE A 58 12.24 -0.98 -12.01
C ILE A 58 11.38 -0.69 -10.78
N ILE A 59 11.61 0.44 -10.12
CA ILE A 59 10.83 0.86 -8.96
C ILE A 59 9.36 1.07 -9.33
N ALA A 60 9.10 1.72 -10.48
CA ALA A 60 7.74 1.91 -10.98
C ALA A 60 7.02 0.58 -11.24
N SER A 61 7.72 -0.44 -11.77
CA SER A 61 7.16 -1.80 -11.91
C SER A 61 6.74 -2.38 -10.57
N LYS A 62 7.62 -2.34 -9.56
CA LYS A 62 7.32 -2.84 -8.20
C LYS A 62 6.13 -2.10 -7.56
N ILE A 63 6.03 -0.78 -7.77
CA ILE A 63 4.87 0.01 -7.31
C ILE A 63 3.60 -0.44 -8.03
N SER A 64 3.65 -0.70 -9.34
CA SER A 64 2.49 -1.17 -10.11
C SER A 64 2.01 -2.57 -9.70
N GLU A 65 2.91 -3.39 -9.16
CA GLU A 65 2.63 -4.71 -8.57
C GLU A 65 2.07 -4.61 -7.14
N GLN A 66 1.79 -3.40 -6.65
CA GLN A 66 1.27 -3.13 -5.30
C GLN A 66 2.17 -3.60 -4.16
N ILE A 67 3.48 -3.70 -4.41
CA ILE A 67 4.45 -4.00 -3.35
C ILE A 67 4.53 -2.79 -2.41
N PRO A 68 4.39 -2.97 -1.08
CA PRO A 68 4.45 -1.84 -0.15
C PRO A 68 5.81 -1.13 -0.21
N PHE A 69 5.80 0.19 -0.04
CA PHE A 69 7.00 1.02 -0.18
C PHE A 69 8.12 0.61 0.78
N GLU A 70 7.77 0.12 1.96
CA GLU A 70 8.68 -0.39 2.98
C GLU A 70 9.49 -1.57 2.43
N HIS A 71 8.81 -2.55 1.82
CA HIS A 71 9.46 -3.70 1.21
C HIS A 71 10.37 -3.29 0.03
N ILE A 72 9.93 -2.33 -0.79
CA ILE A 72 10.76 -1.81 -1.89
C ILE A 72 12.04 -1.15 -1.34
N LEU A 73 11.92 -0.35 -0.27
CA LEU A 73 13.08 0.31 0.34
C LEU A 73 14.03 -0.69 1.02
N ASP A 74 13.49 -1.69 1.70
CA ASP A 74 14.29 -2.71 2.39
C ASP A 74 15.03 -3.58 1.38
N GLU A 75 14.38 -4.04 0.32
CA GLU A 75 15.04 -4.80 -0.75
C GLU A 75 16.18 -4.00 -1.41
N ILE A 76 15.99 -2.70 -1.63
CA ILE A 76 17.06 -1.85 -2.18
C ILE A 76 18.22 -1.74 -1.21
N ARG A 77 17.96 -1.60 0.10
CA ARG A 77 19.01 -1.50 1.13
C ARG A 77 19.72 -2.83 1.38
N ASP A 78 19.04 -3.95 1.22
CA ASP A 78 19.60 -5.29 1.39
C ASP A 78 20.51 -5.68 0.22
N ASN A 79 20.32 -5.07 -0.95
CA ASN A 79 21.14 -5.30 -2.15
C ASN A 79 22.44 -4.47 -2.21
N ILE A 80 22.88 -3.86 -1.09
CA ILE A 80 24.16 -3.16 -1.05
C ILE A 80 25.30 -4.17 -1.30
N SER A 81 25.84 -4.15 -2.51
CA SER A 81 27.01 -4.95 -2.87
C SER A 81 28.30 -4.16 -2.61
N ASN A 82 29.33 -4.84 -2.11
CA ASN A 82 30.70 -4.31 -1.97
C ASN A 82 30.89 -3.08 -1.05
N ASN A 83 29.97 -2.80 -0.11
CA ASN A 83 30.04 -1.64 0.79
C ASN A 83 30.10 -0.27 0.08
N VAL A 84 29.70 -0.19 -1.18
CA VAL A 84 29.64 1.07 -1.93
C VAL A 84 28.22 1.62 -1.84
N LEU A 85 28.07 2.80 -1.23
CA LEU A 85 26.77 3.47 -1.13
C LEU A 85 26.48 4.25 -2.42
N GLU A 86 25.47 3.81 -3.16
CA GLU A 86 24.95 4.52 -4.34
C GLU A 86 23.70 5.37 -4.04
N ARG A 87 23.32 6.27 -4.96
CA ARG A 87 22.10 7.11 -4.86
C ARG A 87 20.83 6.31 -4.58
N THR A 88 20.71 5.12 -5.15
CA THR A 88 19.57 4.20 -5.02
C THR A 88 19.34 3.78 -3.57
N HIS A 89 20.40 3.55 -2.80
CA HIS A 89 20.31 3.15 -1.39
C HIS A 89 19.84 4.29 -0.46
N LEU A 90 19.92 5.53 -0.93
CA LEU A 90 19.46 6.73 -0.22
C LEU A 90 18.00 7.10 -0.51
N LEU A 91 17.24 6.19 -1.12
CA LEU A 91 15.83 6.40 -1.40
C LEU A 91 15.01 6.57 -0.12
N THR A 92 14.06 7.51 -0.20
CA THR A 92 13.06 7.77 0.83
C THR A 92 11.68 7.41 0.33
N LYS A 93 10.71 7.24 1.25
CA LYS A 93 9.29 7.10 0.86
C LYS A 93 8.82 8.27 -0.03
N LYS A 94 9.36 9.47 0.21
CA LYS A 94 9.01 10.63 -0.60
C LYS A 94 9.48 10.49 -2.05
N ASP A 95 10.64 9.87 -2.28
CA ASP A 95 11.11 9.55 -3.62
C ASP A 95 10.18 8.57 -4.33
N LEU A 96 9.71 7.53 -3.63
CA LEU A 96 8.74 6.56 -4.16
C LEU A 96 7.41 7.24 -4.54
N TYR A 97 6.87 8.11 -3.69
CA TYR A 97 5.67 8.91 -4.03
C TYR A 97 5.89 9.81 -5.25
N ASN A 98 7.08 10.39 -5.39
CA ASN A 98 7.39 11.22 -6.55
C ASN A 98 7.50 10.37 -7.82
N ILE A 99 8.06 9.17 -7.73
CA ILE A 99 8.12 8.21 -8.83
C ILE A 99 6.70 7.79 -9.22
N GLU A 100 5.91 7.28 -8.28
CA GLU A 100 4.50 6.92 -8.48
C GLU A 100 3.72 8.04 -9.19
N ALA A 101 3.84 9.28 -8.72
CA ALA A 101 3.22 10.43 -9.37
C ALA A 101 3.74 10.69 -10.78
N SER A 102 5.05 10.61 -11.00
CA SER A 102 5.66 10.85 -12.32
C SER A 102 5.29 9.81 -13.37
N TYR A 103 4.94 8.59 -12.96
CA TYR A 103 4.48 7.51 -13.83
C TYR A 103 2.94 7.41 -13.90
N ASN A 104 2.22 8.35 -13.27
CA ASN A 104 0.75 8.32 -13.13
C ASN A 104 0.22 7.00 -12.54
N LEU A 105 1.00 6.37 -11.66
CA LEU A 105 0.61 5.18 -10.92
C LEU A 105 -0.26 5.52 -9.70
N ASN A 106 -0.44 6.81 -9.42
CA ASN A 106 -1.49 7.30 -8.54
C ASN A 106 -2.85 6.98 -9.18
N ASN A 107 -3.32 5.75 -9.01
CA ASN A 107 -4.73 5.47 -9.08
C ASN A 107 -5.40 6.31 -7.98
N GLU A 108 -6.00 7.43 -8.37
CA GLU A 108 -6.80 8.27 -7.46
C GLU A 108 -7.96 7.49 -6.83
N SER A 109 -8.26 6.28 -7.30
CA SER A 109 -9.15 5.32 -6.66
C SER A 109 -8.63 4.74 -5.33
N VAL A 110 -7.34 4.91 -4.98
CA VAL A 110 -6.70 4.30 -3.80
C VAL A 110 -6.37 5.31 -2.69
N LYS A 111 -6.69 6.61 -2.86
CA LYS A 111 -6.51 7.58 -1.75
C LYS A 111 -7.73 7.80 -0.87
N ASN A 112 -8.86 7.23 -1.26
CA ASN A 112 -10.06 7.22 -0.43
C ASN A 112 -10.44 5.77 -0.22
N ASP A 113 -9.87 5.14 0.81
CA ASP A 113 -10.04 3.72 1.09
C ASP A 113 -11.53 3.33 1.14
N ALA A 114 -12.38 4.23 1.63
CA ALA A 114 -13.83 4.07 1.61
C ALA A 114 -14.42 3.95 0.19
N LEU A 115 -13.92 4.72 -0.79
CA LEU A 115 -14.35 4.60 -2.20
C LEU A 115 -13.78 3.34 -2.86
N SER A 116 -12.56 2.93 -2.50
CA SER A 116 -11.96 1.68 -2.98
C SER A 116 -12.74 0.46 -2.50
N VAL A 117 -13.06 0.40 -1.21
CA VAL A 117 -13.87 -0.67 -0.62
C VAL A 117 -15.28 -0.64 -1.21
N GLU A 118 -15.90 0.53 -1.37
CA GLU A 118 -17.20 0.66 -2.02
C GLU A 118 -17.19 0.07 -3.44
N SER A 119 -16.20 0.46 -4.26
CA SER A 119 -16.08 -0.06 -5.63
C SER A 119 -15.87 -1.57 -5.68
N TRP A 120 -15.08 -2.12 -4.75
CA TRP A 120 -14.90 -3.56 -4.61
C TRP A 120 -16.21 -4.25 -4.18
N VAL A 121 -16.90 -3.72 -3.17
CA VAL A 121 -18.20 -4.23 -2.70
C VAL A 121 -19.22 -4.27 -3.84
N GLN A 122 -19.31 -3.25 -4.69
CA GLN A 122 -20.23 -3.25 -5.84
C GLN A 122 -19.86 -4.32 -6.88
N THR A 123 -18.57 -4.60 -7.07
CA THR A 123 -18.09 -5.67 -7.95
C THR A 123 -18.45 -7.04 -7.38
N VAL A 124 -18.22 -7.24 -6.08
CA VAL A 124 -18.51 -8.47 -5.33
C VAL A 124 -20.00 -8.76 -5.25
N ARG A 125 -20.86 -7.73 -5.15
CA ARG A 125 -22.32 -7.89 -5.26
C ARG A 125 -22.79 -8.44 -6.61
N SER A 126 -21.98 -8.27 -7.64
CA SER A 126 -22.31 -8.66 -9.02
C SER A 126 -21.83 -10.08 -9.36
N ASP A 127 -20.93 -10.64 -8.56
CA ASP A 127 -20.31 -11.96 -8.74
C ASP A 127 -20.78 -12.90 -7.61
N GLU A 128 -20.67 -14.22 -7.76
CA GLU A 128 -21.15 -15.22 -6.77
C GLU A 128 -20.36 -15.24 -5.44
N PHE A 129 -19.73 -14.14 -5.08
CA PHE A 129 -18.92 -13.99 -3.88
C PHE A 129 -19.80 -13.47 -2.74
N SER A 130 -20.01 -14.28 -1.69
CA SER A 130 -21.04 -13.99 -0.71
C SER A 130 -20.62 -12.94 0.33
N LEU A 131 -20.84 -11.68 -0.07
CA LEU A 131 -20.94 -10.53 0.82
C LEU A 131 -22.20 -10.67 1.67
N VAL A 132 -22.04 -10.85 2.98
CA VAL A 132 -23.16 -10.99 3.92
C VAL A 132 -23.71 -9.62 4.31
N TYR A 133 -22.80 -8.69 4.65
CA TYR A 133 -23.18 -7.36 5.09
C TYR A 133 -22.07 -6.36 4.84
N TYR A 134 -22.45 -5.12 4.51
CA TYR A 134 -21.50 -4.04 4.38
C TYR A 134 -22.13 -2.71 4.78
N LYS A 135 -21.45 -2.00 5.68
CA LYS A 135 -21.76 -0.66 6.12
C LYS A 135 -20.51 0.22 6.04
N PRO A 136 -20.50 1.25 5.17
CA PRO A 136 -19.43 2.23 5.15
C PRO A 136 -19.51 3.17 6.36
N GLN A 137 -18.39 3.80 6.66
CA GLN A 137 -18.36 4.97 7.54
C GLN A 137 -19.16 6.11 6.87
N VAL A 138 -19.77 6.97 7.68
CA VAL A 138 -20.60 8.12 7.27
C VAL A 138 -22.09 7.80 7.03
N ASN A 139 -22.49 6.52 6.97
CA ASN A 139 -23.89 6.12 6.82
C ASN A 139 -24.50 5.57 8.12
N ILE A 140 -25.79 5.85 8.32
CA ILE A 140 -26.62 5.19 9.35
C ILE A 140 -27.41 4.10 8.63
N ASP A 141 -27.36 2.88 9.15
CA ASP A 141 -28.17 1.78 8.64
C ASP A 141 -29.51 1.73 9.38
N PRO A 142 -30.66 1.90 8.70
CA PRO A 142 -31.97 1.82 9.34
C PRO A 142 -32.31 0.41 9.86
N LEU A 143 -31.70 -0.66 9.33
CA LEU A 143 -31.90 -2.03 9.81
C LEU A 143 -31.16 -2.30 11.12
N PHE A 144 -30.02 -1.62 11.33
CA PHE A 144 -29.17 -1.78 12.50
C PHE A 144 -28.91 -0.41 13.17
N PRO A 145 -29.91 0.19 13.83
CA PRO A 145 -29.80 1.52 14.43
C PRO A 145 -28.79 1.60 15.58
N ASN A 146 -28.35 0.45 16.10
CA ASN A 146 -27.26 0.34 17.08
C ASN A 146 -25.87 0.65 16.49
N LEU A 147 -25.73 0.63 15.16
CA LEU A 147 -24.50 1.04 14.47
C LEU A 147 -24.47 2.56 14.31
N LYS A 148 -23.41 3.16 14.84
CA LYS A 148 -23.18 4.60 14.75
C LYS A 148 -22.73 5.00 13.35
N LYS A 149 -22.81 6.28 13.03
CA LYS A 149 -22.42 6.81 11.72
C LYS A 149 -20.96 6.50 11.36
N GLU A 150 -20.09 6.52 12.35
CA GLU A 150 -18.65 6.25 12.26
C GLU A 150 -18.28 4.76 12.22
N ASP A 151 -19.23 3.86 12.51
CA ASP A 151 -18.95 2.42 12.53
C ASP A 151 -18.76 1.90 11.10
N PHE A 152 -17.68 1.16 10.88
CA PHE A 152 -17.42 0.39 9.66
C PHE A 152 -17.65 -1.08 9.95
N VAL A 153 -18.39 -1.77 9.09
CA VAL A 153 -18.59 -3.21 9.18
C VAL A 153 -18.58 -3.81 7.77
N LEU A 154 -17.74 -4.82 7.57
CA LEU A 154 -17.73 -5.65 6.37
C LEU A 154 -17.74 -7.11 6.80
N ILE A 155 -18.72 -7.87 6.32
CA ILE A 155 -18.88 -9.30 6.61
C ILE A 155 -18.87 -10.06 5.30
N ILE A 156 -17.94 -11.00 5.19
CA ILE A 156 -17.76 -11.85 4.02
C ILE A 156 -17.80 -13.33 4.43
N MET A 157 -18.50 -14.13 3.64
CA MET A 157 -18.65 -15.57 3.81
C MET A 157 -19.11 -16.16 2.49
N ASN A 158 -18.30 -16.96 1.82
CA ASN A 158 -18.72 -17.57 0.55
C ASN A 158 -19.79 -18.67 0.74
N ASN A 159 -20.39 -19.14 -0.36
CA ASN A 159 -21.47 -20.13 -0.32
C ASN A 159 -21.05 -21.48 0.27
N TYR A 160 -19.79 -21.88 0.07
CA TYR A 160 -19.25 -23.10 0.67
C TYR A 160 -19.13 -22.96 2.19
N GLN A 161 -18.60 -21.83 2.65
CA GLN A 161 -18.48 -21.52 4.07
C GLN A 161 -19.85 -21.43 4.76
N LYS A 162 -20.85 -20.82 4.09
CA LYS A 162 -22.24 -20.82 4.55
C LYS A 162 -22.79 -22.25 4.67
N SER A 163 -22.62 -23.06 3.63
CA SER A 163 -23.07 -24.47 3.66
C SER A 163 -22.39 -25.27 4.77
N MET A 164 -21.12 -24.99 5.05
CA MET A 164 -20.38 -25.63 6.14
C MET A 164 -20.92 -25.19 7.51
N LEU A 165 -21.18 -23.88 7.68
CA LEU A 165 -21.77 -23.34 8.90
C LEU A 165 -23.15 -23.93 9.18
N GLU A 166 -24.02 -24.04 8.16
CA GLU A 166 -25.36 -24.64 8.29
C GLU A 166 -25.31 -26.13 8.66
N LYS A 167 -24.32 -26.87 8.13
CA LYS A 167 -24.19 -28.31 8.35
C LYS A 167 -23.64 -28.66 9.74
N ILE A 168 -22.65 -27.91 10.22
CA ILE A 168 -21.82 -28.32 11.37
C ILE A 168 -21.73 -27.25 12.47
N GLY A 169 -22.19 -26.03 12.21
CA GLY A 169 -22.17 -24.93 13.19
C GLY A 169 -23.09 -25.10 14.40
N ASN A 170 -23.89 -26.17 14.45
CA ASN A 170 -24.79 -26.45 15.57
C ASN A 170 -24.11 -27.06 16.80
N ASP A 171 -22.86 -27.54 16.68
CA ASP A 171 -22.11 -28.11 17.81
C ASP A 171 -21.31 -27.03 18.56
N VAL A 172 -20.26 -26.50 17.93
CA VAL A 172 -19.38 -25.50 18.52
C VAL A 172 -19.03 -24.41 17.51
N ILE A 173 -19.27 -23.16 17.92
CA ILE A 173 -18.80 -21.96 17.22
C ILE A 173 -17.73 -21.30 18.09
N CYS A 174 -16.56 -21.06 17.51
CA CYS A 174 -15.49 -20.27 18.11
C CYS A 174 -15.41 -18.91 17.41
N ILE A 175 -15.23 -17.85 18.19
CA ILE A 175 -15.04 -16.50 17.68
C ILE A 175 -13.66 -16.05 18.15
N ASP A 176 -12.78 -15.76 17.21
CA ASP A 176 -11.43 -15.29 17.48
C ASP A 176 -11.27 -13.87 16.93
N ASP A 177 -10.83 -12.94 17.78
CA ASP A 177 -10.58 -11.56 17.38
C ASP A 177 -9.08 -11.27 17.32
N THR A 178 -8.63 -10.85 16.15
CA THR A 178 -7.25 -10.40 15.97
C THR A 178 -7.21 -8.89 16.02
N TYR A 179 -6.66 -8.36 17.11
CA TYR A 179 -6.42 -6.92 17.24
C TYR A 179 -5.29 -6.53 16.28
N ALA A 180 -5.65 -5.87 15.18
CA ALA A 180 -4.65 -5.34 14.26
C ALA A 180 -4.27 -3.91 14.66
N MET A 181 -2.98 -3.69 14.95
CA MET A 181 -2.38 -2.35 15.01
C MET A 181 -2.21 -1.77 13.59
N ASN A 182 -3.29 -1.65 12.83
CA ASN A 182 -3.29 -0.96 11.54
C ASN A 182 -3.62 0.52 11.71
N SER A 183 -3.25 1.34 10.73
CA SER A 183 -3.52 2.79 10.72
C SER A 183 -5.02 3.14 10.72
N TYR A 184 -5.90 2.16 10.55
CA TYR A 184 -7.35 2.31 10.45
C TYR A 184 -8.10 1.84 11.71
N ASN A 185 -7.38 1.26 12.69
CA ASN A 185 -7.94 0.64 13.89
C ASN A 185 -9.11 -0.32 13.58
N LEU A 186 -8.94 -1.14 12.53
CA LEU A 186 -9.87 -2.19 12.13
C LEU A 186 -9.43 -3.54 12.72
N ASN A 187 -10.36 -4.24 13.34
CA ASN A 187 -10.19 -5.59 13.84
C ASN A 187 -10.70 -6.60 12.79
N LEU A 188 -10.05 -7.76 12.74
CA LEU A 188 -10.54 -8.93 12.04
C LEU A 188 -11.02 -9.95 13.06
N THR A 189 -12.33 -10.14 13.12
CA THR A 189 -12.96 -11.21 13.89
C THR A 189 -13.30 -12.38 12.95
N THR A 190 -12.79 -13.56 13.27
CA THR A 190 -13.00 -14.79 12.50
C THR A 190 -13.98 -15.70 13.23
N VAL A 191 -14.98 -16.19 12.51
CA VAL A 191 -15.91 -17.20 13.01
C VAL A 191 -15.46 -18.56 12.52
N LEU A 192 -15.17 -19.45 13.47
CA LEU A 192 -14.68 -20.79 13.26
C LEU A 192 -15.73 -21.79 13.74
N ILE A 193 -15.90 -22.88 13.01
CA ILE A 193 -16.62 -24.06 13.47
C ILE A 193 -15.64 -25.20 13.67
N LEU A 194 -16.00 -26.15 14.53
CA LEU A 194 -15.26 -27.40 14.65
C LEU A 194 -15.93 -28.47 13.81
N ASP A 195 -15.16 -29.21 13.03
CA ASP A 195 -15.65 -30.40 12.33
C ASP A 195 -15.69 -31.62 13.27
N ASP A 196 -16.10 -32.77 12.72
CA ASP A 196 -16.19 -34.04 13.45
C ASP A 196 -14.83 -34.50 14.03
N MET A 197 -13.72 -34.02 13.49
CA MET A 197 -12.35 -34.31 13.93
C MET A 197 -11.81 -33.28 14.93
N ARG A 198 -12.64 -32.29 15.33
CA ARG A 198 -12.27 -31.14 16.17
C ARG A 198 -11.25 -30.20 15.50
N GLU A 199 -11.19 -30.18 14.18
CA GLU A 199 -10.39 -29.21 13.43
C GLU A 199 -11.20 -27.94 13.16
N GLY A 200 -10.56 -26.79 13.33
CA GLY A 200 -11.19 -25.48 13.14
C GLY A 200 -11.27 -25.09 11.68
N PHE A 201 -12.48 -24.80 11.19
CA PHE A 201 -12.72 -24.28 9.85
C PHE A 201 -13.29 -22.85 9.91
N ALA A 202 -12.66 -21.92 9.20
CA ALA A 202 -13.08 -20.51 9.16
C ALA A 202 -14.28 -20.32 8.22
N CYS A 203 -15.45 -20.06 8.82
CA CYS A 203 -16.71 -19.88 8.12
C CYS A 203 -17.00 -18.43 7.75
N ALA A 204 -16.54 -17.46 8.52
CA ALA A 204 -16.80 -16.06 8.19
C ALA A 204 -15.74 -15.13 8.72
N PHE A 205 -15.63 -13.98 8.06
CA PHE A 205 -14.70 -12.93 8.43
C PHE A 205 -15.47 -11.62 8.59
N VAL A 206 -15.30 -11.00 9.76
CA VAL A 206 -15.88 -9.70 10.10
C VAL A 206 -14.74 -8.71 10.24
N ILE A 207 -14.74 -7.68 9.40
CA ILE A 207 -13.78 -6.57 9.46
C ILE A 207 -14.54 -5.36 9.97
N SER A 208 -14.15 -4.82 11.12
CA SER A 208 -14.86 -3.70 11.74
C SER A 208 -13.97 -2.85 12.63
N ASN A 209 -14.32 -1.58 12.82
CA ASN A 209 -13.67 -0.72 13.82
C ASN A 209 -14.33 -0.81 15.21
N ARG A 210 -15.25 -1.77 15.40
CA ARG A 210 -16.03 -1.97 16.62
C ARG A 210 -16.31 -3.45 16.80
N VAL A 211 -15.78 -4.03 17.87
CA VAL A 211 -16.00 -5.43 18.23
C VAL A 211 -16.86 -5.47 19.49
N ASP A 212 -18.16 -5.63 19.31
CA ASP A 212 -19.09 -5.82 20.42
C ASP A 212 -20.29 -6.70 20.02
N GLU A 213 -21.16 -6.97 20.99
CA GLU A 213 -22.38 -7.75 20.79
C GLU A 213 -23.25 -7.19 19.66
N GLY A 214 -23.29 -5.86 19.48
CA GLY A 214 -24.09 -5.23 18.43
C GLY A 214 -23.63 -5.60 17.03
N VAL A 215 -22.31 -5.63 16.79
CA VAL A 215 -21.73 -6.02 15.50
C VAL A 215 -21.81 -7.53 15.29
N LEU A 216 -21.53 -8.33 16.31
CA LEU A 216 -21.62 -9.79 16.23
C LEU A 216 -23.05 -10.29 16.00
N LYS A 217 -24.06 -9.59 16.53
CA LYS A 217 -25.47 -9.90 16.27
C LYS A 217 -25.87 -9.75 14.80
N ILE A 218 -25.26 -8.83 14.07
CA ILE A 218 -25.52 -8.69 12.64
C ILE A 218 -25.13 -9.98 11.94
N PHE A 219 -24.01 -10.58 12.33
CA PHE A 219 -23.61 -11.87 11.78
C PHE A 219 -24.56 -13.00 12.21
N ILE A 220 -24.85 -13.12 13.51
CA ILE A 220 -25.61 -14.25 14.09
C ILE A 220 -27.11 -14.25 13.69
N PHE A 221 -27.70 -13.08 13.42
CA PHE A 221 -29.13 -12.92 13.13
C PHE A 221 -29.44 -12.54 11.67
N SER A 222 -28.46 -12.60 10.76
CA SER A 222 -28.69 -12.35 9.32
C SER A 222 -29.15 -13.58 8.53
N ASP A 223 -29.53 -14.67 9.21
CA ASP A 223 -30.20 -15.84 8.61
C ASP A 223 -31.71 -15.85 8.91
#